data_AF-A0A2N9IH63-F1
#
_entry.id   AF-A0A2N9IH63-F1
#
_cell.length_a   1.000
_cell.length_b   1.000
_cell.length_c   1.000
_cell.angle_alpha   90.00
_cell.angle_beta   90.00
_cell.angle_gamma   90.00
#
_symmetry.space_group_name_H-M   'P 1'
#
loop_
_entity.id
_entity.type
_entity.pdbx_description
1 polymer ?
#
loop_
_entity_poly.entity_id
_entity_poly.type
_entity_poly.pdbx_seq_one_letter_code
_entity_poly.pdbx_strand_id
1 'polypeptide(L)'
;MLAKKLESLPSLSSECSIYRVPKRLRKWNDDAYTPQVVSIGPLHHGSNGMQAMEEHKLRYLKDFLLRTQMKFDDYAKFFRMREEKIRNHYEETIKLKSHEFLELIMVDTAFVIEDNYISNYFFVLDRLIDNNDDVELLVENGIIDSKLPDKDAVARFSNNLVQGIGIVNKDFYFTDLFENLNHYCSVGWNKWKANLIQQYFGSPWSIISLIAASIALILTAIQTVYSII
;
A
#
# COMPACT_ATOMS: atom_id res chain seq x y z
N MET A 1 9.21 5.11 47.49
CA MET A 1 8.23 5.67 46.52
C MET A 1 8.61 5.36 45.08
N LEU A 2 9.87 5.53 44.68
CA LEU A 2 10.35 5.21 43.32
C LEU A 2 10.37 3.69 43.02
N ALA A 3 10.83 2.86 43.97
CA ALA A 3 10.89 1.40 43.82
C ALA A 3 9.51 0.76 43.55
N LYS A 4 8.50 1.10 44.36
CA LYS A 4 7.09 0.70 44.11
C LYS A 4 6.55 1.16 42.75
N LYS A 5 7.00 2.33 42.26
CA LYS A 5 6.63 2.83 40.92
C LYS A 5 7.27 1.98 39.82
N LEU A 6 8.54 1.62 39.98
CA LEU A 6 9.27 0.76 39.04
C LEU A 6 8.69 -0.66 39.00
N GLU A 7 8.31 -1.21 40.15
CA GLU A 7 7.66 -2.53 40.26
C GLU A 7 6.25 -2.55 39.64
N SER A 8 5.56 -1.40 39.61
CA SER A 8 4.23 -1.25 39.02
C SER A 8 4.24 -0.86 37.54
N LEU A 9 5.41 -0.61 36.95
CA LEU A 9 5.49 -0.26 35.53
C LEU A 9 5.17 -1.51 34.71
N PRO A 10 4.20 -1.45 33.78
CA PRO A 10 4.04 -2.50 32.79
C PRO A 10 5.35 -2.65 32.04
N SER A 11 5.85 -3.88 31.88
CA SER A 11 6.93 -4.15 30.94
C SER A 11 6.49 -3.69 29.56
N LEU A 12 7.38 -3.02 28.82
CA LEU A 12 7.16 -2.78 27.39
C LEU A 12 6.88 -4.13 26.74
N SER A 13 5.66 -4.27 26.21
CA SER A 13 5.27 -5.49 25.50
C SER A 13 6.22 -5.70 24.33
N SER A 14 6.81 -6.88 24.24
CA SER A 14 7.57 -7.29 23.06
C SER A 14 6.69 -7.40 21.80
N GLU A 15 5.37 -7.34 21.96
CA GLU A 15 4.37 -7.30 20.87
C GLU A 15 3.99 -5.87 20.45
N CYS A 16 4.54 -4.83 21.11
CA CYS A 16 4.24 -3.44 20.79
C CYS A 16 4.63 -3.12 19.33
N SER A 17 3.65 -2.70 18.53
CA SER A 17 3.84 -2.35 17.11
C SER A 17 3.10 -1.08 16.67
N ILE A 18 2.26 -0.50 17.53
CA ILE A 18 1.47 0.70 17.26
C ILE A 18 1.94 1.82 18.21
N TYR A 19 2.63 2.80 17.65
CA TYR A 19 3.27 3.90 18.38
C TYR A 19 2.52 5.21 18.21
N ARG A 20 2.51 6.07 19.24
CA ARG A 20 1.99 7.43 19.07
C ARG A 20 3.05 8.28 18.37
N VAL A 21 2.64 9.06 17.38
CA VAL A 21 3.56 9.99 16.71
C VAL A 21 4.16 10.97 17.74
N PRO A 22 5.50 11.05 17.85
CA PRO A 22 6.15 11.96 18.79
C PRO A 22 5.72 13.41 18.62
N LYS A 23 5.49 14.11 19.75
CA LYS A 23 5.06 15.52 19.75
C LYS A 23 5.97 16.45 18.93
N ARG A 24 7.26 16.12 18.84
CA ARG A 24 8.22 16.89 18.02
C ARG A 24 7.86 16.84 16.54
N LEU A 25 7.45 15.69 16.00
CA LEU A 25 7.03 15.54 14.61
C LEU A 25 5.70 16.24 14.36
N ARG A 26 4.74 16.06 15.27
CA ARG A 26 3.44 16.75 15.19
C ARG A 26 3.54 18.27 15.16
N LYS A 27 4.53 18.86 15.84
CA LYS A 27 4.77 20.31 15.79
C LYS A 27 5.14 20.83 14.40
N TRP A 28 5.75 20.01 13.54
CA TRP A 28 6.12 20.42 12.18
C TRP A 28 4.91 20.46 11.26
N ASN A 29 4.01 19.49 11.40
CA ASN A 29 2.77 19.42 10.65
C ASN A 29 1.77 18.57 11.43
N ASP A 30 0.83 19.20 12.16
CA ASP A 30 -0.11 18.44 12.98
C ASP A 30 -1.19 17.75 12.14
N ASP A 31 -1.59 18.36 11.02
CA ASP A 31 -2.62 17.85 10.13
C ASP A 31 -2.19 16.55 9.44
N ALA A 32 -0.90 16.38 9.16
CA ALA A 32 -0.35 15.14 8.61
C ALA A 32 -0.46 13.92 9.56
N TYR A 33 -0.65 14.16 10.87
CA TYR A 33 -0.75 13.11 11.89
C TYR A 33 -2.08 13.13 12.64
N THR A 34 -3.03 13.95 12.18
CA THR A 34 -4.40 14.01 12.70
C THR A 34 -5.32 13.45 11.64
N PRO A 35 -6.12 12.41 11.94
CA PRO A 35 -7.06 11.89 10.98
C PRO A 35 -8.00 12.98 10.46
N GLN A 36 -8.17 13.07 9.14
CA GLN A 36 -9.03 14.08 8.50
C GLN A 36 -10.36 13.50 8.02
N VAL A 37 -10.40 12.18 7.78
CA VAL A 37 -11.54 11.49 7.17
C VAL A 37 -12.07 10.39 8.07
N VAL A 38 -11.19 9.51 8.55
CA VAL A 38 -11.56 8.37 9.40
C VAL A 38 -10.53 8.16 10.50
N SER A 39 -11.00 8.01 11.73
CA SER A 39 -10.17 7.56 12.85
C SER A 39 -10.22 6.04 12.94
N ILE A 40 -9.04 5.41 13.06
CA ILE A 40 -8.87 3.98 13.29
C ILE A 40 -8.10 3.79 14.60
N GLY A 41 -8.66 2.99 15.49
CA GLY A 41 -8.09 2.62 16.77
C GLY A 41 -8.25 3.68 17.87
N PRO A 42 -7.82 3.32 19.10
CA PRO A 42 -8.06 4.09 20.32
C PRO A 42 -7.18 5.35 20.45
N LEU A 43 -6.08 5.46 19.70
CA LEU A 43 -5.16 6.59 19.82
C LEU A 43 -5.76 7.92 19.31
N HIS A 44 -6.75 7.81 18.41
CA HIS A 44 -7.46 8.93 17.79
C HIS A 44 -8.97 8.92 18.07
N HIS A 45 -9.45 7.98 18.90
CA HIS A 45 -10.86 7.87 19.24
C HIS A 45 -11.41 9.15 19.90
N GLY A 46 -12.62 9.55 19.50
CA GLY A 46 -13.27 10.76 20.02
C GLY A 46 -12.76 12.08 19.43
N SER A 47 -12.02 12.03 18.32
CA SER A 47 -11.62 13.24 17.59
C SER A 47 -12.85 13.98 17.04
N ASN A 48 -12.89 15.30 17.22
CA ASN A 48 -14.01 16.14 16.79
C ASN A 48 -14.20 16.06 15.26
N GLY A 49 -15.46 16.05 14.81
CA GLY A 49 -15.80 16.15 13.38
C GLY A 49 -15.96 14.83 12.61
N MET A 50 -15.79 13.66 13.25
CA MET A 50 -15.79 12.36 12.56
C MET A 50 -17.06 11.52 12.77
N GLN A 51 -18.13 12.09 13.34
CA GLN A 51 -19.36 11.34 13.68
C GLN A 51 -20.01 10.64 12.47
N ALA A 52 -20.02 11.30 11.31
CA ALA A 52 -20.55 10.71 10.08
C ALA A 52 -19.77 9.46 9.67
N MET A 53 -18.44 9.46 9.87
CA MET A 53 -17.61 8.31 9.56
C MET A 53 -17.81 7.17 10.58
N GLU A 54 -17.97 7.48 11.86
CA GLU A 54 -18.31 6.46 12.87
C GLU A 54 -19.61 5.72 12.52
N GLU A 55 -20.63 6.43 12.00
CA GLU A 55 -21.86 5.78 11.50
C GLU A 55 -21.60 4.91 10.26
N HIS A 56 -20.77 5.37 9.32
CA HIS A 56 -20.38 4.57 8.15
C HIS A 56 -19.63 3.29 8.53
N LYS A 57 -18.72 3.34 9.51
CA LYS A 57 -18.02 2.15 10.01
C LYS A 57 -18.99 1.11 10.60
N LEU A 58 -20.06 1.55 11.27
CA LEU A 58 -21.11 0.64 11.76
C LEU A 58 -21.87 -0.05 10.62
N ARG A 59 -22.12 0.65 9.51
CA ARG A 59 -22.70 0.05 8.30
C ARG A 59 -21.77 -1.04 7.73
N TYR A 60 -20.47 -0.77 7.70
CA TYR A 60 -19.47 -1.74 7.24
C TYR A 60 -19.42 -2.97 8.15
N LEU A 61 -19.53 -2.81 9.48
CA LEU A 61 -19.68 -3.95 10.39
C LEU A 61 -20.93 -4.79 10.06
N LYS A 62 -22.06 -4.14 9.78
CA LYS A 62 -23.28 -4.85 9.37
C LYS A 62 -23.06 -5.63 8.08
N ASP A 63 -22.46 -4.99 7.07
CA ASP A 63 -22.20 -5.60 5.77
C ASP A 63 -21.22 -6.77 5.89
N PHE A 64 -20.17 -6.64 6.72
CA PHE A 64 -19.23 -7.72 7.05
C PHE A 64 -19.92 -8.95 7.65
N LEU A 65 -20.78 -8.75 8.65
CA LEU A 65 -21.50 -9.85 9.29
C LEU A 65 -22.46 -10.54 8.32
N LEU A 66 -23.14 -9.77 7.46
CA LEU A 66 -24.03 -10.31 6.42
C LEU A 66 -23.25 -11.09 5.36
N ARG A 67 -22.13 -10.55 4.87
CA ARG A 67 -21.31 -11.17 3.82
C ARG A 67 -20.66 -12.47 4.30
N THR A 68 -20.15 -12.47 5.52
CA THR A 68 -19.46 -13.63 6.11
C THR A 68 -20.42 -14.66 6.74
N GLN A 69 -21.71 -14.31 6.89
CA GLN A 69 -22.70 -15.10 7.63
C GLN A 69 -22.27 -15.38 9.09
N MET A 70 -21.42 -14.52 9.65
CA MET A 70 -20.90 -14.64 11.01
C MET A 70 -21.91 -14.05 11.99
N LYS A 71 -22.18 -14.76 13.10
CA LYS A 71 -22.99 -14.21 14.19
C LYS A 71 -22.18 -13.15 14.94
N PHE A 72 -22.86 -12.08 15.35
CA PHE A 72 -22.25 -11.02 16.14
C PHE A 72 -21.58 -11.55 17.42
N ASP A 73 -22.19 -12.51 18.11
CA ASP A 73 -21.62 -13.08 19.33
C ASP A 73 -20.31 -13.85 19.08
N ASP A 74 -20.21 -14.56 17.95
CA ASP A 74 -18.98 -15.27 17.57
C ASP A 74 -17.87 -14.26 17.23
N TYR A 75 -18.23 -13.19 16.52
CA TYR A 75 -17.33 -12.07 16.24
C TYR A 75 -16.85 -11.39 17.53
N ALA A 76 -17.76 -11.04 18.43
CA ALA A 76 -17.43 -10.43 19.72
C ALA A 76 -16.57 -11.36 20.58
N LYS A 77 -16.85 -12.66 20.59
CA LYS A 77 -16.04 -13.66 21.29
C LYS A 77 -14.62 -13.72 20.75
N PHE A 78 -14.42 -13.63 19.43
CA PHE A 78 -13.10 -13.61 18.81
C PHE A 78 -12.21 -12.48 19.35
N PHE A 79 -12.75 -11.27 19.52
CA PHE A 79 -12.00 -10.13 20.05
C PHE A 79 -11.83 -10.19 21.57
N ARG A 80 -12.87 -10.61 22.31
CA ARG A 80 -12.76 -10.83 23.77
C ARG A 80 -11.61 -11.76 24.13
N MET A 81 -11.44 -12.85 23.37
CA MET A 81 -10.34 -13.81 23.58
C MET A 81 -8.95 -13.23 23.28
N ARG A 82 -8.87 -12.08 22.59
CA ARG A 82 -7.61 -11.44 22.16
C ARG A 82 -7.42 -10.05 22.75
N GLU A 83 -8.29 -9.59 23.65
CA GLU A 83 -8.29 -8.20 24.11
C GLU A 83 -6.92 -7.79 24.68
N GLU A 84 -6.37 -8.58 25.59
CA GLU A 84 -5.07 -8.33 26.21
C GLU A 84 -3.97 -8.26 25.16
N LYS A 85 -3.94 -9.23 24.24
CA LYS A 85 -3.00 -9.26 23.13
C LYS A 85 -3.11 -7.98 22.29
N ILE A 86 -4.32 -7.57 21.90
CA ILE A 86 -4.53 -6.36 21.08
C ILE A 86 -4.08 -5.11 21.84
N ARG A 87 -4.38 -4.99 23.14
CA ARG A 87 -3.93 -3.85 23.97
C ARG A 87 -2.40 -3.78 24.04
N ASN A 88 -1.74 -4.95 24.10
CA ASN A 88 -0.29 -5.07 24.17
C ASN A 88 0.43 -4.65 22.87
N HIS A 89 -0.28 -4.40 21.77
CA HIS A 89 0.30 -3.85 20.55
C HIS A 89 0.43 -2.32 20.59
N TYR A 90 -0.26 -1.63 21.49
CA TYR A 90 -0.17 -0.17 21.63
C TYR A 90 0.95 0.22 22.60
N GLU A 91 1.74 1.23 22.23
CA GLU A 91 2.81 1.81 23.07
C GLU A 91 2.26 2.36 24.40
N GLU A 92 1.07 2.96 24.35
CA GLU A 92 0.43 3.59 25.50
C GLU A 92 -0.64 2.69 26.12
N THR A 93 -0.76 2.74 27.45
CA THR A 93 -1.88 2.09 28.15
C THR A 93 -3.21 2.73 27.73
N ILE A 94 -4.02 1.97 27.00
CA ILE A 94 -5.35 2.40 26.56
C ILE A 94 -6.32 2.48 27.74
N LYS A 95 -6.79 3.70 28.05
CA LYS A 95 -7.65 3.98 29.22
C LYS A 95 -9.13 3.60 29.05
N LEU A 96 -9.52 3.10 27.87
CA LEU A 96 -10.89 2.68 27.59
C LEU A 96 -11.24 1.40 28.36
N LYS A 97 -12.48 1.33 28.86
CA LYS A 97 -13.00 0.09 29.46
C LYS A 97 -13.06 -1.03 28.41
N SER A 98 -13.10 -2.28 28.86
CA SER A 98 -13.10 -3.45 27.96
C SER A 98 -14.21 -3.37 26.90
N HIS A 99 -15.45 -3.04 27.29
CA HIS A 99 -16.54 -2.94 26.31
C HIS A 99 -16.32 -1.83 25.26
N GLU A 100 -15.94 -0.61 25.68
CA GLU A 100 -15.67 0.51 24.77
C GLU A 100 -14.52 0.21 23.82
N PHE A 101 -13.45 -0.40 24.34
CA PHE A 101 -12.28 -0.78 23.54
C PHE A 101 -12.62 -1.86 22.53
N LEU A 102 -13.33 -2.91 22.95
CA LEU A 102 -13.70 -4.00 22.06
C LEU A 102 -14.68 -3.53 20.99
N GLU A 103 -15.67 -2.70 21.34
CA GLU A 103 -16.60 -2.11 20.38
C GLU A 103 -15.84 -1.31 19.30
N LEU A 104 -14.93 -0.43 19.71
CA LEU A 104 -14.10 0.33 18.80
C LEU A 104 -13.28 -0.56 17.86
N ILE A 105 -12.54 -1.53 18.42
CA ILE A 105 -11.67 -2.40 17.62
C ILE A 105 -12.49 -3.29 16.67
N MET A 106 -13.64 -3.79 17.09
CA MET A 106 -14.55 -4.58 16.25
C MET A 106 -15.05 -3.76 15.06
N VAL A 107 -15.57 -2.57 15.32
CA VAL A 107 -16.09 -1.67 14.27
C VAL A 107 -14.99 -1.28 13.30
N ASP A 108 -13.83 -0.87 13.82
CA ASP A 108 -12.70 -0.45 12.99
C ASP A 108 -12.11 -1.61 12.18
N THR A 109 -12.07 -2.83 12.74
CA THR A 109 -11.58 -4.00 12.01
C THR A 109 -12.52 -4.36 10.87
N ALA A 110 -13.84 -4.38 11.09
CA ALA A 110 -14.79 -4.63 10.02
C ALA A 110 -14.74 -3.53 8.95
N PHE A 111 -14.59 -2.26 9.36
CA PHE A 111 -14.37 -1.16 8.43
C PHE A 111 -13.14 -1.38 7.55
N VAL A 112 -11.98 -1.69 8.13
CA VAL A 112 -10.74 -1.93 7.36
C VAL A 112 -10.87 -3.13 6.42
N ILE A 113 -11.65 -4.15 6.79
CA ILE A 113 -11.86 -5.35 5.96
C ILE A 113 -12.81 -5.05 4.78
N GLU A 114 -13.88 -4.30 5.01
CA GLU A 114 -14.86 -3.97 3.95
C GLU A 114 -14.43 -2.77 3.10
N ASP A 115 -13.67 -1.82 3.67
CA ASP A 115 -13.09 -0.70 2.94
C ASP A 115 -11.89 -1.18 2.12
N ASN A 116 -12.21 -1.65 0.92
CA ASN A 116 -11.23 -2.24 0.03
C ASN A 116 -10.17 -1.24 -0.46
N TYR A 117 -10.27 0.08 -0.21
CA TYR A 117 -9.30 1.04 -0.76
C TYR A 117 -7.85 0.72 -0.37
N ILE A 118 -7.58 0.54 0.93
CA ILE A 118 -6.23 0.25 1.44
C ILE A 118 -5.75 -1.11 0.94
N SER A 119 -6.61 -2.12 1.00
CA SER A 119 -6.33 -3.47 0.50
C SER A 119 -6.04 -3.50 -1.00
N ASN A 120 -6.82 -2.75 -1.78
CA ASN A 120 -6.66 -2.61 -3.23
C ASN A 120 -5.36 -1.88 -3.57
N TYR A 121 -4.99 -0.87 -2.78
CA TYR A 121 -3.73 -0.15 -2.95
C TYR A 121 -2.53 -1.06 -2.68
N PHE A 122 -2.54 -1.81 -1.57
CA PHE A 122 -1.50 -2.79 -1.30
C PHE A 122 -1.42 -3.87 -2.38
N PHE A 123 -2.56 -4.31 -2.91
CA PHE A 123 -2.58 -5.20 -4.08
C PHE A 123 -1.93 -4.58 -5.31
N VAL A 124 -2.17 -3.29 -5.60
CA VAL A 124 -1.48 -2.60 -6.71
C VAL A 124 0.03 -2.56 -6.46
N LEU A 125 0.46 -2.23 -5.25
CA LEU A 125 1.89 -2.18 -4.92
C LEU A 125 2.58 -3.54 -5.08
N ASP A 126 1.93 -4.62 -4.64
CA ASP A 126 2.43 -6.00 -4.82
C ASP A 126 2.54 -6.40 -6.29
N ARG A 127 1.56 -5.99 -7.12
CA ARG A 127 1.64 -6.19 -8.57
C ARG A 127 2.73 -5.38 -9.25
N LEU A 128 3.17 -4.28 -8.66
CA LEU A 128 4.23 -3.43 -9.18
C LEU A 128 5.62 -3.83 -8.67
N ILE A 129 5.72 -4.44 -7.48
CA ILE A 129 6.98 -4.70 -6.78
C ILE A 129 7.04 -6.18 -6.40
N ASP A 130 7.38 -7.04 -7.35
CA ASP A 130 7.48 -8.49 -7.11
C ASP A 130 8.93 -8.91 -6.82
N ASN A 131 9.89 -8.34 -7.57
CA ASN A 131 11.30 -8.69 -7.49
C ASN A 131 12.25 -7.47 -7.53
N ASN A 132 13.56 -7.72 -7.49
CA ASN A 132 14.58 -6.67 -7.48
C ASN A 132 14.64 -5.82 -8.74
N ASP A 133 14.34 -6.40 -9.90
CA ASP A 133 14.37 -5.69 -11.18
C ASP A 133 13.21 -4.67 -11.22
N ASP A 134 12.05 -5.03 -10.66
CA ASP A 134 10.93 -4.10 -10.51
C ASP A 134 11.30 -2.93 -9.59
N VAL A 135 11.92 -3.23 -8.44
CA VAL A 135 12.39 -2.19 -7.51
C VAL A 135 13.41 -1.27 -8.19
N GLU A 136 14.37 -1.83 -8.93
CA GLU A 136 15.35 -1.06 -9.68
C GLU A 136 14.70 -0.13 -10.68
N LEU A 137 13.81 -0.66 -11.53
CA LEU A 137 13.13 0.12 -12.55
C LEU A 137 12.29 1.25 -11.93
N LEU A 138 11.55 0.97 -10.86
CA LEU A 138 10.68 1.96 -10.21
C LEU A 138 11.49 3.05 -9.48
N VAL A 139 12.65 2.71 -8.91
CA VAL A 139 13.56 3.68 -8.29
C VAL A 139 14.25 4.54 -9.35
N GLU A 140 14.76 3.94 -10.42
CA GLU A 140 15.40 4.67 -11.54
C GLU A 140 14.46 5.68 -12.20
N ASN A 141 13.17 5.33 -12.30
CA ASN A 141 12.14 6.21 -12.84
C ASN A 141 11.54 7.17 -11.80
N GLY A 142 12.04 7.18 -10.56
CA GLY A 142 11.59 8.07 -9.49
C GLY A 142 10.16 7.83 -9.01
N ILE A 143 9.61 6.64 -9.27
CA ILE A 143 8.26 6.23 -8.83
C ILE A 143 8.30 5.82 -7.35
N ILE A 144 9.39 5.17 -6.92
CA ILE A 144 9.61 4.77 -5.53
C ILE A 144 10.90 5.39 -5.02
N ASP A 145 10.83 6.03 -3.86
CA ASP A 145 12.00 6.40 -3.05
C ASP A 145 12.07 5.49 -1.83
N SER A 146 13.01 4.55 -1.83
CA SER A 146 13.16 3.57 -0.77
C SER A 146 14.16 4.04 0.28
N LYS A 147 13.74 4.00 1.55
CA LYS A 147 14.62 4.15 2.72
C LYS A 147 15.12 2.81 3.28
N LEU A 148 14.77 1.72 2.62
CA LEU A 148 15.20 0.37 3.00
C LEU A 148 16.63 0.11 2.47
N PRO A 149 17.40 -0.76 3.15
CA PRO A 149 18.84 -0.89 2.92
C PRO A 149 19.21 -1.41 1.52
N ASP A 150 18.36 -2.23 0.91
CA ASP A 150 18.59 -2.83 -0.40
C ASP A 150 17.27 -3.15 -1.12
N LYS A 151 17.37 -3.47 -2.41
CA LYS A 151 16.22 -3.81 -3.27
C LYS A 151 15.48 -5.05 -2.76
N ASP A 152 16.21 -6.05 -2.26
CA ASP A 152 15.63 -7.27 -1.71
C ASP A 152 14.74 -6.96 -0.49
N ALA A 153 15.14 -6.01 0.36
CA ALA A 153 14.35 -5.59 1.52
C ALA A 153 13.04 -4.92 1.09
N VAL A 154 13.04 -4.17 -0.01
CA VAL A 154 11.83 -3.54 -0.55
C VAL A 154 10.87 -4.61 -1.09
N ALA A 155 11.35 -5.51 -1.95
CA ALA A 155 10.53 -6.58 -2.52
C ALA A 155 9.95 -7.49 -1.42
N ARG A 156 10.79 -7.91 -0.45
CA ARG A 156 10.32 -8.69 0.71
C ARG A 156 9.27 -7.95 1.53
N PHE A 157 9.46 -6.66 1.77
CA PHE A 157 8.50 -5.86 2.53
C PHE A 157 7.15 -5.80 1.80
N SER A 158 7.14 -5.47 0.50
CA SER A 158 5.92 -5.45 -0.31
C SER A 158 5.19 -6.80 -0.31
N ASN A 159 5.90 -7.89 -0.61
CA ASN A 159 5.31 -9.23 -0.68
C ASN A 159 4.73 -9.69 0.67
N ASN A 160 5.31 -9.23 1.79
CA ASN A 160 4.78 -9.52 3.13
C ASN A 160 3.56 -8.67 3.50
N LEU A 161 3.40 -7.45 2.95
CA LEU A 161 2.23 -6.60 3.21
C LEU A 161 0.94 -7.23 2.71
N VAL A 162 1.01 -8.05 1.67
CA VAL A 162 -0.16 -8.65 1.00
C VAL A 162 -0.50 -10.05 1.54
N GLN A 163 0.34 -10.60 2.43
CA GLN A 163 0.12 -11.91 3.03
C GLN A 163 -1.10 -11.87 3.98
N GLY A 164 -2.28 -12.18 3.44
CA GLY A 164 -3.55 -12.19 4.17
C GLY A 164 -4.63 -11.23 3.64
N ILE A 165 -4.34 -10.44 2.59
CA ILE A 165 -5.34 -9.60 1.94
C ILE A 165 -6.26 -10.48 1.07
N GLY A 166 -7.50 -10.66 1.50
CA GLY A 166 -8.53 -11.29 0.69
C GLY A 166 -9.12 -10.30 -0.30
N ILE A 167 -8.84 -10.44 -1.59
CA ILE A 167 -9.42 -9.58 -2.63
C ILE A 167 -10.89 -9.94 -2.78
N VAL A 168 -11.78 -9.04 -2.35
CA VAL A 168 -13.22 -9.16 -2.60
C VAL A 168 -13.46 -8.65 -4.03
N ASN A 169 -13.51 -9.60 -4.96
CA ASN A 169 -13.48 -9.45 -6.43
C ASN A 169 -14.67 -8.68 -7.07
N LYS A 170 -15.45 -7.90 -6.30
CA LYS A 170 -16.59 -7.14 -6.86
C LYS A 170 -16.38 -5.63 -6.88
N ASP A 171 -15.51 -5.08 -6.03
CA ASP A 171 -15.34 -3.63 -5.88
C ASP A 171 -13.85 -3.23 -5.83
N PHE A 172 -13.07 -3.72 -6.79
CA PHE A 172 -11.66 -3.35 -6.91
C PHE A 172 -11.54 -1.89 -7.41
N TYR A 173 -11.04 -1.01 -6.54
CA TYR A 173 -11.01 0.45 -6.76
C TYR A 173 -10.20 0.85 -7.99
N PHE A 174 -9.18 0.07 -8.34
CA PHE A 174 -8.30 0.35 -9.47
C PHE A 174 -8.65 -0.47 -10.72
N THR A 175 -9.90 -0.94 -10.86
CA THR A 175 -10.35 -1.73 -12.01
C THR A 175 -10.08 -0.98 -13.31
N ASP A 176 -10.58 0.25 -13.44
CA ASP A 176 -10.37 1.08 -14.64
C ASP A 176 -8.88 1.31 -14.92
N LEU A 177 -8.06 1.52 -13.88
CA LEU A 177 -6.62 1.69 -14.03
C LEU A 177 -5.97 0.43 -14.62
N PHE A 178 -6.31 -0.75 -14.09
CA PHE A 178 -5.79 -2.03 -14.58
C PHE A 178 -6.28 -2.34 -15.99
N GLU A 179 -7.56 -2.10 -16.29
CA GLU A 179 -8.10 -2.31 -17.64
C GLU A 179 -7.41 -1.42 -18.66
N ASN A 180 -7.23 -0.14 -18.35
CA ASN A 180 -6.51 0.80 -19.21
C ASN A 180 -5.03 0.42 -19.38
N LEU A 181 -4.35 0.04 -18.30
CA LEU A 181 -2.95 -0.41 -18.35
C LEU A 181 -2.81 -1.68 -19.20
N ASN A 182 -3.65 -2.68 -18.95
CA ASN A 182 -3.65 -3.94 -19.68
C ASN A 182 -4.00 -3.72 -21.16
N HIS A 183 -4.97 -2.84 -21.44
CA HIS A 183 -5.30 -2.44 -22.81
C HIS A 183 -4.08 -1.82 -23.49
N TYR A 184 -3.45 -0.83 -22.87
CA TYR A 184 -2.24 -0.19 -23.40
C TYR A 184 -1.13 -1.21 -23.69
N CYS A 185 -0.85 -2.13 -22.77
CA CYS A 185 0.15 -3.18 -22.95
C CYS A 185 -0.25 -4.22 -24.00
N SER A 186 -1.55 -4.43 -24.24
CA SER A 186 -2.04 -5.38 -25.24
C SER A 186 -1.86 -4.89 -26.68
N VAL A 187 -1.86 -3.57 -26.90
CA VAL A 187 -1.74 -2.94 -28.21
C VAL A 187 -0.39 -3.27 -28.83
N GLY A 188 -0.42 -3.86 -30.02
CA GLY A 188 0.78 -4.33 -30.72
C GLY A 188 1.84 -3.25 -30.91
N TRP A 189 1.44 -2.02 -31.25
CA TRP A 189 2.36 -0.88 -31.37
C TRP A 189 3.17 -0.64 -30.10
N ASN A 190 2.56 -0.74 -28.92
CA ASN A 190 3.25 -0.52 -27.65
C ASN A 190 4.19 -1.68 -27.31
N LYS A 191 3.84 -2.92 -27.66
CA LYS A 191 4.75 -4.07 -27.56
C LYS A 191 5.96 -3.92 -28.47
N TRP A 192 5.74 -3.56 -29.73
CA TRP A 192 6.82 -3.31 -30.68
C TRP A 192 7.72 -2.17 -30.24
N LYS A 193 7.13 -1.06 -29.76
CA LYS A 193 7.88 0.07 -29.20
C LYS A 193 8.71 -0.33 -27.98
N ALA A 194 8.14 -1.09 -27.04
CA ALA A 194 8.86 -1.58 -25.86
C ALA A 194 10.05 -2.48 -26.24
N ASN A 195 9.83 -3.45 -27.14
CA ASN A 195 10.90 -4.31 -27.67
C ASN A 195 12.00 -3.49 -28.36
N LEU A 196 11.62 -2.49 -29.14
CA LEU A 196 12.55 -1.63 -29.85
C LEU A 196 13.39 -0.80 -28.87
N ILE A 197 12.77 -0.21 -27.85
CA ILE A 197 13.49 0.52 -26.79
C ILE A 197 14.45 -0.40 -26.04
N GLN A 198 13.98 -1.57 -25.60
CA GLN A 198 14.77 -2.50 -24.81
C GLN A 198 15.97 -3.07 -25.61
N GLN A 199 15.78 -3.43 -26.87
CA GLN A 199 16.83 -4.07 -27.68
C GLN A 199 17.77 -3.07 -28.37
N TYR A 200 17.26 -1.93 -28.84
CA TYR A 200 18.03 -1.00 -29.67
C TYR A 200 18.46 0.28 -28.95
N PHE A 201 17.70 0.75 -27.96
CA PHE A 201 18.03 1.99 -27.24
C PHE A 201 18.69 1.76 -25.87
N GLY A 202 18.86 0.50 -25.44
CA GLY A 202 19.62 0.15 -24.22
C GLY A 202 21.14 0.19 -24.38
N SER A 203 21.67 0.27 -25.61
CA SER A 203 23.12 0.33 -25.88
C SER A 203 23.44 1.50 -26.82
N PRO A 204 24.38 2.40 -26.44
CA PRO A 204 24.83 3.48 -27.31
C PRO A 204 25.31 3.00 -28.68
N TRP A 205 25.91 1.81 -28.75
CA TRP A 205 26.43 1.23 -30.00
C TRP A 205 25.34 0.86 -31.00
N SER A 206 24.19 0.41 -30.51
CA SER A 206 23.03 0.06 -31.34
C SER A 206 22.43 1.32 -31.98
N ILE A 207 22.41 2.44 -31.26
CA ILE A 207 21.96 3.74 -31.76
C ILE A 207 22.89 4.24 -32.86
N ILE A 208 24.21 4.20 -32.64
CA ILE A 208 25.20 4.61 -33.65
C ILE A 208 25.07 3.76 -34.91
N SER A 209 24.90 2.46 -34.75
CA SER A 209 24.74 1.52 -35.87
C SER A 209 23.47 1.81 -36.69
N LEU A 210 22.35 2.13 -36.01
CA LEU A 210 21.10 2.52 -36.65
C LEU A 210 21.24 3.82 -37.45
N ILE A 211 21.92 4.83 -36.89
CA ILE A 211 22.18 6.11 -37.56
C ILE A 211 23.06 5.90 -38.79
N ALA A 212 24.16 5.13 -38.65
CA ALA A 212 25.06 4.85 -39.75
C ALA A 212 24.36 4.10 -40.89
N ALA A 213 23.55 3.08 -40.59
CA ALA A 213 22.77 2.34 -41.57
C ALA A 213 21.74 3.24 -42.29
N SER A 214 21.09 4.13 -41.54
CA SER A 214 20.13 5.09 -42.10
C SER A 214 20.81 6.06 -43.07
N ILE A 215 21.97 6.62 -42.70
CA ILE A 215 22.77 7.50 -43.56
C ILE A 215 23.22 6.74 -44.82
N ALA A 216 23.72 5.51 -44.67
CA ALA A 216 24.16 4.69 -45.80
C ALA A 216 23.01 4.42 -46.79
N LEU A 217 21.81 4.09 -46.30
CA LEU A 217 20.61 3.90 -47.13
C LEU A 217 20.23 5.16 -47.91
N ILE A 218 20.22 6.32 -47.24
CA ILE A 218 19.92 7.61 -47.88
C ILE A 218 20.94 7.92 -48.97
N LEU A 219 22.24 7.77 -48.69
CA LEU A 219 23.31 7.98 -49.66
C LEU A 219 23.16 7.05 -50.87
N THR A 220 22.83 5.78 -50.64
CA THR A 220 22.64 4.79 -51.71
C THR A 220 21.43 5.13 -52.59
N ALA A 221 20.34 5.60 -51.99
CA ALA A 221 19.15 6.04 -52.72
C ALA A 221 19.47 7.27 -53.59
N ILE A 222 20.17 8.26 -53.02
CA ILE A 222 20.63 9.44 -53.76
C ILE A 222 21.53 9.03 -54.93
N GLN A 223 22.51 8.17 -54.69
CA GLN A 223 23.42 7.66 -55.72
C GLN A 223 22.67 6.92 -56.83
N THR A 224 21.67 6.12 -56.48
CA THR A 224 20.86 5.36 -57.45
C THR A 224 20.03 6.28 -58.34
N VAL A 225 19.46 7.36 -57.78
CA VAL A 225 18.74 8.39 -58.57
C VAL A 225 19.69 9.10 -59.53
N TYR A 226 20.87 9.51 -59.08
CA TYR A 226 21.88 10.14 -59.96
C TYR A 226 22.44 9.21 -61.03
N SER A 227 22.49 7.89 -60.80
CA SER A 227 22.93 6.92 -61.81
C SER A 227 21.88 6.62 -62.90
N ILE A 228 20.61 6.99 -62.68
CA ILE A 228 19.50 6.77 -63.61
C ILE A 228 19.23 8.01 -64.49
N ILE A 229 19.56 9.21 -64.00
CA ILE A 229 19.48 10.49 -64.73
C ILE A 229 20.70 10.63 -65.64
#